data_AF-A0A7S0XWZ4-F1
#
_entry.id   AF-A0A7S0XWZ4-F1
#
_cell.length_a   1.000
_cell.length_b   1.000
_cell.length_c   1.000
_cell.angle_alpha   90.00
_cell.angle_beta   90.00
_cell.angle_gamma   90.00
#
_symmetry.space_group_name_H-M   'P 1'
#
loop_
_entity.id
_entity.type
_entity.pdbx_description
1 polymer ?
#
loop_
_entity_poly.entity_id
_entity_poly.type
_entity_poly.pdbx_seq_one_letter_code
_entity_poly.pdbx_strand_id
1 'polypeptide(L)'
;QGGGKAGEDAKPAEGKDESEQAQDMEVVQAVPESEDEDEDEEEEEEDLPEIKKAKYNLHAVVSHLGRASESGHYVSDVRDPDTGHWLRFNDSRLVTAGYTRKTLLEYWKTNAYMLVYCHSECYRGS
;
A
#
# COMPACT_ATOMS: atom_id res chain seq x y z
N GLN A 1 63.04 8.09 40.74
CA GLN A 1 63.28 9.08 39.67
C GLN A 1 62.05 9.04 38.76
N GLY A 2 61.33 10.11 38.43
CA GLY A 2 61.37 11.49 38.94
C GLY A 2 60.76 12.51 37.95
N GLY A 3 59.79 13.34 38.39
CA GLY A 3 59.14 14.43 37.62
C GLY A 3 58.02 13.98 36.65
N GLY A 4 56.90 14.68 36.43
CA GLY A 4 56.50 16.07 36.75
C GLY A 4 56.95 17.07 35.68
N LYS A 5 56.14 17.98 35.10
CA LYS A 5 54.80 18.58 35.38
C LYS A 5 54.09 18.87 34.02
N ALA A 6 52.76 18.87 33.83
CA ALA A 6 51.63 19.69 34.35
C ALA A 6 51.27 20.95 33.49
N GLY A 7 50.00 21.41 33.59
CA GLY A 7 49.31 22.40 32.74
C GLY A 7 48.05 21.76 32.10
N GLU A 8 46.78 22.02 32.47
CA GLU A 8 46.01 23.27 32.73
C GLU A 8 45.73 24.09 31.45
N ASP A 9 44.49 24.41 31.04
CA ASP A 9 43.13 23.97 31.46
C ASP A 9 42.17 24.04 30.21
N ALA A 10 40.84 24.30 30.11
CA ALA A 10 39.76 24.76 31.00
C ALA A 10 38.33 24.40 30.49
N LYS A 11 37.28 24.78 31.26
CA LYS A 11 35.81 24.66 31.01
C LYS A 11 35.11 25.82 31.78
N PRO A 12 33.97 26.49 31.41
CA PRO A 12 32.71 26.05 30.76
C PRO A 12 32.36 26.90 29.48
N ALA A 13 31.14 27.16 28.97
CA ALA A 13 29.72 26.98 29.38
C ALA A 13 28.80 26.81 28.11
N GLU A 14 27.58 26.25 28.16
CA GLU A 14 26.22 26.81 28.44
C GLU A 14 25.65 27.85 27.44
N GLY A 15 24.31 27.81 27.24
CA GLY A 15 23.56 28.50 26.16
C GLY A 15 23.42 27.60 24.91
N LYS A 16 22.25 27.18 24.39
CA LYS A 16 20.88 27.74 24.32
C LYS A 16 20.81 29.13 23.71
N ASP A 17 20.34 29.21 22.46
CA ASP A 17 19.05 29.85 22.17
C ASP A 17 18.46 29.30 20.85
N GLU A 18 17.14 29.39 20.67
CA GLU A 18 16.41 28.96 19.46
C GLU A 18 15.81 30.20 18.78
N SER A 19 16.30 30.58 17.60
CA SER A 19 15.84 31.77 16.87
C SER A 19 14.82 31.43 15.77
N GLU A 20 13.56 31.35 16.17
CA GLU A 20 12.41 31.27 15.25
C GLU A 20 12.35 32.51 14.34
N GLN A 21 12.37 32.31 13.01
CA GLN A 21 12.18 33.40 12.06
C GLN A 21 10.69 33.65 11.81
N ALA A 22 10.12 34.58 12.59
CA ALA A 22 8.75 35.03 12.44
C ALA A 22 8.58 35.91 11.19
N GLN A 23 7.91 35.34 10.18
CA GLN A 23 6.87 35.93 9.35
C GLN A 23 6.81 37.48 9.27
N ASP A 24 7.11 38.01 8.08
CA ASP A 24 6.51 39.24 7.58
C ASP A 24 6.15 39.07 6.09
N MET A 25 4.85 39.11 5.80
CA MET A 25 4.28 39.25 4.46
C MET A 25 2.98 40.05 4.57
N GLU A 26 3.08 41.34 4.28
CA GLU A 26 1.95 42.27 4.23
C GLU A 26 0.95 41.88 3.13
N VAL A 27 -0.17 41.25 3.50
CA VAL A 27 -1.27 40.92 2.57
C VAL A 27 -2.25 42.09 2.51
N VAL A 28 -2.17 42.88 1.44
CA VAL A 28 -3.03 44.04 1.21
C VAL A 28 -4.35 43.69 0.51
N GLN A 29 -5.44 44.08 1.19
CA GLN A 29 -6.73 44.54 0.64
C GLN A 29 -7.59 43.61 -0.24
N ALA A 30 -8.74 43.26 0.37
CA ALA A 30 -10.11 43.34 -0.18
C ALA A 30 -10.53 42.45 -1.39
N VAL A 31 -11.59 41.67 -1.12
CA VAL A 31 -12.49 41.05 -2.11
C VAL A 31 -13.06 42.06 -3.13
N PRO A 32 -13.40 41.58 -4.32
CA PRO A 32 -14.81 41.30 -4.62
C PRO A 32 -15.12 39.79 -4.61
N GLU A 33 -16.29 39.45 -4.10
CA GLU A 33 -16.96 38.18 -4.42
C GLU A 33 -17.49 38.31 -5.85
N SER A 34 -17.16 37.36 -6.74
CA SER A 34 -17.86 37.21 -8.00
C SER A 34 -18.97 36.17 -7.81
N GLU A 35 -20.21 36.64 -7.92
CA GLU A 35 -21.39 35.79 -8.02
C GLU A 35 -21.48 35.28 -9.47
N ASP A 36 -20.58 34.37 -9.81
CA ASP A 36 -20.59 33.67 -11.10
C ASP A 36 -21.74 32.64 -11.06
N GLU A 37 -22.94 33.08 -11.46
CA GLU A 37 -24.12 32.24 -11.69
C GLU A 37 -23.90 31.34 -12.93
N ASP A 38 -23.06 30.31 -12.79
CA ASP A 38 -22.94 29.24 -13.80
C ASP A 38 -24.32 28.55 -13.96
N GLU A 39 -24.86 28.61 -15.18
CA GLU A 39 -26.21 28.14 -15.52
C GLU A 39 -26.34 26.61 -15.32
N ASP A 40 -27.49 26.14 -14.81
CA ASP A 40 -27.80 24.70 -14.72
C ASP A 40 -27.90 24.08 -16.14
N GLU A 41 -26.77 23.68 -16.73
CA GLU A 41 -26.75 22.79 -17.90
C GLU A 41 -27.36 21.44 -17.49
N GLU A 42 -28.60 21.18 -17.92
CA GLU A 42 -29.25 19.87 -17.78
C GLU A 42 -28.45 18.82 -18.59
N GLU A 43 -27.46 18.18 -17.96
CA GLU A 43 -26.78 17.01 -18.54
C GLU A 43 -27.82 15.94 -18.88
N GLU A 44 -28.10 15.73 -20.17
CA GLU A 44 -28.91 14.61 -20.64
C GLU A 44 -28.20 13.29 -20.28
N GLU A 45 -28.57 12.67 -19.15
CA GLU A 45 -28.14 11.30 -18.82
C GLU A 45 -28.64 10.34 -19.90
N GLU A 46 -27.83 10.12 -20.94
CA GLU A 46 -28.08 9.06 -21.93
C GLU A 46 -28.25 7.71 -21.21
N ASP A 47 -29.24 6.93 -21.65
CA ASP A 47 -29.60 5.60 -21.14
C ASP A 47 -28.46 4.57 -21.40
N LEU A 48 -27.35 4.71 -20.66
CA LEU A 48 -26.18 3.86 -20.76
C LEU A 48 -26.57 2.41 -20.44
N PRO A 49 -26.22 1.43 -21.29
CA PRO A 49 -26.78 0.09 -21.21
C PRO A 49 -26.47 -0.57 -19.86
N GLU A 50 -27.53 -0.97 -19.13
CA GLU A 50 -27.47 -1.45 -17.75
C GLU A 50 -26.30 -2.42 -17.52
N ILE A 51 -25.24 -1.93 -16.86
CA ILE A 51 -23.99 -2.68 -16.69
C ILE A 51 -24.23 -3.82 -15.69
N LYS A 52 -24.63 -4.98 -16.23
CA LYS A 52 -24.88 -6.20 -15.46
C LYS A 52 -23.65 -6.53 -14.61
N LYS A 53 -23.82 -6.44 -13.29
CA LYS A 53 -22.75 -6.52 -12.28
C LYS A 53 -22.20 -7.96 -12.18
N ALA A 54 -21.34 -8.31 -13.13
CA ALA A 54 -20.63 -9.58 -13.20
C ALA A 54 -19.80 -9.81 -11.93
N LYS A 55 -19.90 -11.02 -11.37
CA LYS A 55 -19.28 -11.36 -10.07
C LYS A 55 -18.08 -12.25 -10.29
N TYR A 56 -16.94 -11.87 -9.75
CA TYR A 56 -15.69 -12.63 -9.86
C TYR A 56 -15.18 -13.08 -8.49
N ASN A 57 -14.74 -14.34 -8.41
CA ASN A 57 -14.08 -14.89 -7.22
C ASN A 57 -12.57 -14.94 -7.45
N LEU A 58 -11.79 -14.56 -6.46
CA LEU A 58 -10.35 -14.75 -6.47
C LEU A 58 -10.06 -16.26 -6.38
N HIS A 59 -9.45 -16.82 -7.41
CA HIS A 59 -9.12 -18.23 -7.52
C HIS A 59 -7.66 -18.50 -7.14
N ALA A 60 -6.72 -17.67 -7.58
CA ALA A 60 -5.31 -17.82 -7.22
C ALA A 60 -4.59 -16.48 -7.07
N VAL A 61 -3.48 -16.50 -6.32
CA VAL A 61 -2.54 -15.39 -6.19
C VAL A 61 -1.13 -15.94 -6.44
N VAL A 62 -0.46 -15.45 -7.48
CA VAL A 62 0.96 -15.72 -7.70
C VAL A 62 1.75 -14.62 -7.00
N SER A 63 2.64 -15.02 -6.10
CA SER A 63 3.52 -14.11 -5.36
C SER A 63 4.97 -14.25 -5.84
N HIS A 64 5.66 -13.11 -6.00
CA HIS A 64 7.07 -13.07 -6.37
C HIS A 64 7.94 -12.71 -5.16
N LEU A 65 8.92 -13.56 -4.85
CA LEU A 65 9.79 -13.48 -3.70
C LEU A 65 11.22 -13.19 -4.15
N GLY A 66 11.44 -11.97 -4.61
CA GLY A 66 12.72 -11.48 -5.10
C GLY A 66 12.84 -9.96 -4.96
N ARG A 67 14.06 -9.45 -4.93
CA ARG A 67 14.34 -8.00 -4.89
C ARG A 67 14.52 -7.38 -6.28
N ALA A 68 14.73 -8.20 -7.31
CA ALA A 68 14.88 -7.79 -8.70
C ALA A 68 13.84 -8.51 -9.56
N SER A 69 13.37 -7.87 -10.63
CA SER A 69 12.41 -8.47 -11.58
C SER A 69 12.97 -9.68 -12.33
N GLU A 70 14.29 -9.75 -12.48
CA GLU A 70 14.99 -10.83 -13.20
C GLU A 70 15.35 -12.03 -12.29
N SER A 71 15.21 -11.90 -10.96
CA SER A 71 15.57 -12.98 -10.03
C SER A 71 14.78 -12.95 -8.71
N GLY A 72 14.16 -14.08 -8.43
CA GLY A 72 13.41 -14.36 -7.22
C GLY A 72 12.72 -15.71 -7.32
N HIS A 73 11.88 -16.02 -6.33
CA HIS A 73 11.12 -17.26 -6.30
C HIS A 73 9.62 -17.02 -6.49
N TYR A 74 8.95 -17.86 -7.28
CA TYR A 74 7.50 -17.74 -7.51
C TYR A 74 6.75 -18.83 -6.74
N VAL A 75 5.75 -18.41 -5.97
CA VAL A 75 4.82 -19.32 -5.28
C VAL A 75 3.39 -18.96 -5.62
N SER A 76 2.50 -19.93 -5.73
CA SER A 76 1.08 -19.69 -5.96
C SER A 76 0.23 -20.18 -4.79
N ASP A 77 -0.59 -19.29 -4.25
CA ASP A 77 -1.70 -19.67 -3.38
C ASP A 77 -2.93 -19.88 -4.27
N VAL A 78 -3.48 -21.08 -4.30
CA VAL A 78 -4.69 -21.43 -5.07
C VAL A 78 -5.81 -21.77 -4.10
N ARG A 79 -7.02 -21.29 -4.36
CA ARG A 79 -8.22 -21.65 -3.62
C ARG A 79 -8.88 -22.86 -4.24
N ASP A 80 -8.92 -23.93 -3.45
CA ASP A 80 -9.73 -25.11 -3.68
C ASP A 80 -11.22 -24.69 -3.78
N PRO A 81 -11.93 -25.02 -4.88
CA PRO A 81 -13.32 -24.63 -5.06
C PRO A 81 -14.30 -25.44 -4.20
N ASP A 82 -13.93 -26.65 -3.80
CA ASP A 82 -14.80 -27.63 -3.14
C ASP A 82 -14.75 -27.48 -1.62
N THR A 83 -13.54 -27.39 -1.06
CA THR A 83 -13.36 -27.11 0.38
C THR A 83 -13.35 -25.62 0.70
N GLY A 84 -13.10 -24.76 -0.30
CA GLY A 84 -12.93 -23.33 -0.12
C GLY A 84 -11.63 -22.92 0.59
N HIS A 85 -10.75 -23.87 0.93
CA HIS A 85 -9.46 -23.62 1.57
C HIS A 85 -8.41 -23.12 0.57
N TRP A 86 -7.31 -22.58 1.10
CA TRP A 86 -6.15 -22.19 0.30
C TRP A 86 -5.06 -23.26 0.37
N LEU A 87 -4.38 -23.46 -0.75
CA LEU A 87 -3.29 -24.39 -0.93
C LEU A 87 -2.10 -23.61 -1.49
N ARG A 88 -0.94 -23.65 -0.81
CA ARG A 88 0.27 -23.01 -1.29
C ARG A 88 1.13 -24.01 -2.05
N PHE A 89 1.39 -23.71 -3.31
CA PHE A 89 2.30 -24.44 -4.18
C PHE A 89 3.65 -23.71 -4.17
N ASN A 90 4.71 -24.43 -3.80
CA ASN A 90 6.07 -23.93 -3.69
C ASN A 90 7.02 -25.03 -4.19
N ASP A 91 7.25 -25.07 -5.50
CA ASP A 91 7.89 -26.17 -6.23
C ASP A 91 7.30 -27.54 -5.86
N SER A 92 8.15 -28.46 -5.37
CA SER A 92 7.79 -29.80 -4.90
C SER A 92 7.07 -29.82 -3.55
N ARG A 93 6.82 -28.66 -2.93
CA ARG A 93 6.14 -28.54 -1.63
C ARG A 93 4.73 -27.97 -1.81
N LEU A 94 3.75 -28.86 -1.80
CA LEU A 94 2.38 -28.49 -1.48
C LEU A 94 2.27 -28.26 0.03
N VAL A 95 1.81 -27.08 0.44
CA VAL A 95 1.43 -26.78 1.83
C VAL A 95 -0.08 -26.57 1.86
N THR A 96 -0.80 -27.51 2.46
CA THR A 96 -2.20 -27.35 2.85
C THR A 96 -2.28 -26.25 3.90
N ALA A 97 -2.70 -25.05 3.48
CA ALA A 97 -2.51 -23.85 4.27
C ALA A 97 -3.58 -23.75 5.37
N GLY A 98 -3.21 -24.15 6.60
CA GLY A 98 -3.87 -23.68 7.82
C GLY A 98 -3.70 -22.17 8.09
N TYR A 99 -3.33 -21.39 7.07
CA TYR A 99 -3.21 -19.93 7.15
C TYR A 99 -4.60 -19.30 7.14
N THR A 100 -4.85 -18.41 8.10
CA THR A 100 -6.08 -17.63 8.10
C THR A 100 -6.13 -16.69 6.88
N ARG A 101 -7.33 -16.30 6.44
CA ARG A 101 -7.50 -15.25 5.42
C ARG A 101 -6.73 -13.96 5.76
N LYS A 102 -6.59 -13.61 7.04
CA LYS A 102 -5.81 -12.45 7.49
C LYS A 102 -4.32 -12.65 7.17
N THR A 103 -3.75 -13.78 7.55
CA THR A 103 -2.34 -14.14 7.32
C THR A 103 -1.99 -14.12 5.83
N LEU A 104 -2.88 -14.64 4.98
CA LEU A 104 -2.72 -14.61 3.52
C LEU A 104 -2.78 -13.18 2.97
N LEU A 105 -3.76 -12.37 3.38
CA LEU A 105 -3.87 -10.97 2.95
C LEU A 105 -2.66 -10.12 3.37
N GLU A 106 -2.13 -10.32 4.58
CA GLU A 106 -0.93 -9.61 5.06
C GLU A 106 0.32 -9.98 4.25
N TYR A 107 0.42 -11.24 3.80
CA TYR A 107 1.49 -11.69 2.91
C TYR A 107 1.32 -11.19 1.47
N TRP A 108 0.11 -11.23 0.91
CA TRP A 108 -0.16 -10.80 -0.47
C TRP A 108 0.04 -9.30 -0.68
N LYS A 109 -0.25 -8.46 0.33
CA LYS A 109 -0.09 -6.99 0.28
C LYS A 109 1.28 -6.51 -0.22
N THR A 110 2.35 -7.29 -0.03
CA THR A 110 3.72 -6.92 -0.38
C THR A 110 4.40 -7.89 -1.37
N ASN A 111 3.81 -9.06 -1.63
CA ASN A 111 4.43 -10.10 -2.48
C ASN A 111 3.58 -10.50 -3.69
N ALA A 112 2.27 -10.16 -3.74
CA ALA A 112 1.41 -10.56 -4.86
C ALA A 112 1.83 -9.86 -6.16
N TYR A 113 2.14 -10.67 -7.17
CA TYR A 113 2.55 -10.24 -8.51
C TYR A 113 1.41 -10.38 -9.52
N MET A 114 0.56 -11.41 -9.37
CA MET A 114 -0.59 -11.64 -10.25
C MET A 114 -1.79 -12.16 -9.43
N LEU A 115 -2.97 -11.61 -9.71
CA LEU A 115 -4.25 -12.05 -9.12
C LEU A 115 -5.09 -12.72 -10.22
N VAL A 116 -5.49 -13.97 -9.99
CA VAL A 116 -6.29 -14.76 -10.93
C VAL A 116 -7.73 -14.83 -10.43
N TYR A 117 -8.65 -14.30 -11.22
CA TYR A 117 -10.09 -14.28 -10.92
C TYR A 117 -10.86 -15.14 -11.91
N CYS A 118 -11.89 -15.84 -11.41
CA CYS A 118 -12.82 -16.62 -12.22
C CYS A 118 -14.23 -16.04 -12.12
N HIS A 119 -15.00 -16.08 -13.21
CA HIS A 119 -16.41 -15.68 -13.18
C HIS A 119 -17.19 -16.63 -12.24
N SER A 120 -18.15 -16.10 -11.49
CA SER A 120 -18.82 -16.85 -10.41
C SER A 120 -19.62 -18.06 -10.91
N GLU A 121 -20.10 -18.00 -12.15
CA GLU A 121 -20.80 -19.10 -12.82
C GLU A 121 -19.86 -20.28 -13.12
N CYS A 122 -18.58 -20.00 -13.36
CA CYS A 122 -17.53 -20.99 -13.63
C CYS A 122 -16.78 -21.44 -12.37
N TYR A 123 -17.17 -20.97 -11.18
CA TYR A 123 -16.42 -21.13 -9.92
C TYR A 123 -17.06 -22.15 -8.97
N ARG A 124 -17.80 -23.13 -9.50
CA ARG A 124 -18.31 -24.28 -8.75
C ARG A 124 -17.60 -25.55 -9.23
N GLY A 125 -17.21 -26.40 -8.28
CA GLY A 125 -16.96 -27.80 -8.57
C GLY A 125 -18.21 -28.49 -9.13
N SER A 126 -17.98 -29.55 -9.91
CA SER A 126 -19.01 -30.31 -10.63
C SER A 126 -19.67 -31.39 -9.78
#